data_AF-A0A4S0RMD6-F1
#
_entry.id   AF-A0A4S0RMD6-F1
#
_cell.length_a   1.000
_cell.length_b   1.000
_cell.length_c   1.000
_cell.angle_alpha   90.00
_cell.angle_beta   90.00
_cell.angle_gamma   90.00
#
_symmetry.space_group_name_H-M   'P 1'
#
loop_
_entity.id
_entity.type
_entity.pdbx_description
1 polymer ?
#
loop_
_entity_poly.entity_id
_entity_poly.type
_entity_poly.pdbx_seq_one_letter_code
_entity_poly.pdbx_strand_id
1 'polypeptide(L)' 'MSDAADFSLLERAGLPDDLRWLTQKYPRETWQGHGNIHGLANMWLGRHDMFRELGGMLTDGIGNYREGRLAAPDFA' A
#
# COMPACT_ATOMS: atom_id res chain seq x y z
N MET A 1 4.27 23.69 -11.14
CA MET A 1 4.96 22.87 -12.16
C MET A 1 5.79 21.89 -11.36
N SER A 2 5.41 20.60 -11.35
CA SER A 2 6.12 19.57 -10.59
C SER A 2 7.55 19.40 -11.12
N ASP A 3 8.53 19.36 -10.24
CA ASP A 3 9.95 19.20 -10.59
C ASP A 3 10.24 17.72 -10.87
N ALA A 4 11.29 17.38 -11.62
CA ALA A 4 11.61 16.00 -11.97
C ALA A 4 11.84 15.10 -10.72
N ALA A 5 12.31 15.70 -9.62
CA ALA A 5 12.47 15.05 -8.32
C ALA A 5 11.13 14.55 -7.73
N ASP A 6 10.00 15.20 -8.04
CA ASP A 6 8.67 14.83 -7.51
C ASP A 6 8.20 13.45 -8.01
N PHE A 7 8.78 12.95 -9.11
CA PHE A 7 8.46 11.64 -9.68
C PHE A 7 9.39 10.51 -9.22
N SER A 8 10.50 10.82 -8.52
CA SER A 8 11.40 9.81 -7.95
C SER A 8 10.69 9.02 -6.85
N LEU A 9 10.34 7.76 -7.11
CA LEU A 9 9.55 6.94 -6.19
C LEU A 9 10.23 6.69 -4.84
N LEU A 10 11.56 6.65 -4.82
CA LEU A 10 12.35 6.33 -3.63
C LEU A 10 12.67 7.56 -2.77
N GLU A 11 12.60 8.75 -3.35
CA GLU A 11 13.00 10.00 -2.68
C GLU A 11 11.80 10.88 -2.33
N ARG A 12 10.66 10.69 -3.01
CA ARG A 12 9.45 11.48 -2.75
C ARG A 12 8.85 11.14 -1.39
N ALA A 13 8.47 12.17 -0.63
CA ALA A 13 7.74 12.02 0.63
C ALA A 13 6.26 11.62 0.41
N GLY A 14 5.73 11.78 -0.80
CA GLY A 14 4.35 11.48 -1.11
C GLY A 14 4.01 11.68 -2.58
N LEU A 15 2.72 11.62 -2.90
CA LEU A 15 2.23 11.90 -4.26
C LEU A 15 2.37 13.38 -4.60
N PRO A 16 2.84 13.78 -5.80
CA PRO A 16 2.83 15.17 -6.25
C PRO A 16 1.44 15.83 -6.16
N ASP A 17 1.38 17.15 -6.00
CA ASP A 17 0.11 17.89 -5.86
C ASP A 17 -0.86 17.64 -7.01
N ASP A 18 -0.35 17.58 -8.24
CA ASP A 18 -1.15 17.35 -9.43
C ASP A 18 -1.87 15.98 -9.39
N LEU A 19 -1.33 15.00 -8.64
CA LEU A 19 -1.94 13.68 -8.43
C LEU A 19 -2.86 13.62 -7.20
N ARG A 20 -2.78 14.61 -6.30
CA ARG A 20 -3.59 14.68 -5.07
C ARG A 20 -4.98 15.27 -5.31
N TRP A 21 -5.26 15.87 -6.47
CA TRP A 21 -6.52 16.54 -6.75
C TRP A 21 -7.77 15.70 -6.42
N LEU A 22 -7.80 14.42 -6.83
CA LEU A 22 -8.93 13.53 -6.54
C LEU A 22 -9.09 13.26 -5.04
N THR A 23 -7.99 13.11 -4.31
CA THR A 23 -8.03 12.89 -2.86
C THR A 23 -8.48 14.12 -2.08
N GLN A 24 -8.19 15.33 -2.58
CA GLN A 24 -8.70 16.58 -2.01
C GLN A 24 -10.20 16.76 -2.29
N LYS A 25 -10.64 16.45 -3.53
CA LYS A 25 -12.03 16.56 -3.94
C LYS A 25 -12.94 15.52 -3.27
N TYR A 26 -12.42 14.32 -3.02
CA TYR A 26 -13.13 13.22 -2.37
C TYR A 26 -12.32 12.73 -1.18
N PRO A 27 -12.40 13.40 -0.01
CA PRO A 27 -11.69 12.97 1.19
C PRO A 27 -12.10 11.55 1.60
N ARG A 28 -11.16 10.77 2.14
CA ARG A 28 -11.36 9.34 2.46
C ARG A 28 -12.56 9.10 3.37
N GLU A 29 -12.80 10.01 4.30
CA GLU A 29 -13.88 9.98 5.28
C GLU A 29 -15.26 9.97 4.61
N THR A 30 -15.35 10.57 3.41
CA THR A 30 -16.60 10.66 2.63
C THR A 30 -16.90 9.41 1.82
N TRP A 31 -15.91 8.55 1.59
CA TRP A 31 -16.04 7.44 0.64
C TRP A 31 -17.13 6.46 1.04
N GLN A 32 -17.32 6.24 2.34
CA GLN A 32 -18.30 5.27 2.84
C GLN A 32 -19.75 5.61 2.45
N GLY A 33 -20.09 6.89 2.40
CA GLY A 33 -21.42 7.35 1.99
C GLY A 33 -21.56 7.64 0.49
N HIS A 34 -20.47 7.59 -0.28
CA HIS A 34 -20.48 8.02 -1.68
C HIS A 34 -20.89 6.86 -2.60
N GLY A 35 -22.07 6.96 -3.22
CA GLY A 35 -22.71 5.87 -3.98
C GLY A 35 -21.86 5.26 -5.09
N ASN A 36 -20.95 6.03 -5.71
CA ASN A 36 -20.08 5.54 -6.78
C ASN A 36 -18.66 5.14 -6.32
N ILE A 37 -18.28 5.42 -5.07
CA ILE A 37 -16.89 5.23 -4.60
C ILE A 37 -16.82 4.11 -3.57
N HIS A 38 -17.79 4.03 -2.65
CA HIS A 38 -17.78 3.10 -1.50
C HIS A 38 -17.33 1.68 -1.86
N GLY A 39 -18.05 1.01 -2.77
CA GLY A 39 -17.79 -0.40 -3.09
C GLY A 39 -16.41 -0.64 -3.70
N LEU A 40 -16.02 0.21 -4.66
CA LEU A 40 -14.71 0.10 -5.33
C LEU A 40 -13.56 0.42 -4.38
N ALA A 41 -13.70 1.47 -3.57
CA ALA A 41 -12.69 1.88 -2.60
C ALA A 41 -12.45 0.79 -1.54
N ASN A 42 -13.52 0.21 -0.98
CA ASN A 42 -13.40 -0.86 0.00
C ASN A 42 -12.71 -2.10 -0.59
N MET A 43 -13.04 -2.48 -1.82
CA MET A 43 -12.42 -3.61 -2.50
C MET A 43 -10.90 -3.41 -2.66
N TRP A 44 -10.48 -2.25 -3.17
CA TRP A 44 -9.05 -1.97 -3.37
C TRP A 44 -8.28 -1.81 -2.05
N LEU A 45 -8.87 -1.17 -1.04
CA LEU A 45 -8.24 -1.09 0.28
C LEU A 45 -8.00 -2.48 0.87
N GLY A 46 -8.98 -3.39 0.77
CA GLY A 46 -8.81 -4.77 1.20
C GLY A 46 -7.71 -5.52 0.43
N ARG A 47 -7.54 -5.27 -0.87
CA ARG A 47 -6.40 -5.82 -1.63
C ARG A 47 -5.06 -5.28 -1.15
N HIS A 48 -4.96 -3.99 -0.85
CA HIS A 48 -3.75 -3.43 -0.27
C HIS A 48 -3.42 -4.02 1.10
N ASP A 49 -4.42 -4.26 1.94
CA ASP A 49 -4.21 -4.87 3.25
C ASP A 49 -3.70 -6.32 3.12
N MET A 50 -4.30 -7.11 2.22
CA MET A 50 -3.83 -8.46 1.89
C MET A 50 -2.36 -8.45 1.41
N PHE A 51 -1.96 -7.51 0.55
CA PHE A 51 -0.56 -7.42 0.12
C PHE A 51 0.39 -7.05 1.25
N ARG A 52 -0.02 -6.17 2.18
CA ARG A 52 0.80 -5.84 3.36
C ARG A 52 0.97 -7.04 4.28
N GLU A 53 -0.10 -7.80 4.49
CA GLU A 53 -0.07 -9.04 5.28
C GLU A 53 0.91 -10.05 4.67
N LEU A 54 0.79 -10.33 3.37
CA LEU A 54 1.71 -11.24 2.66
C LEU A 54 3.17 -10.75 2.72
N GLY A 55 3.39 -9.44 2.56
CA GLY A 55 4.73 -8.84 2.70
C GLY A 55 5.31 -9.00 4.10
N GLY A 56 4.48 -8.85 5.14
CA GLY A 56 4.85 -9.10 6.53
C GLY A 56 5.25 -10.56 6.75
N MET A 57 4.41 -11.50 6.31
CA MET A 57 4.67 -12.93 6.40
C MET A 57 6.00 -13.32 5.73
N LEU A 58 6.29 -12.77 4.54
CA LEU A 58 7.56 -13.01 3.85
C LEU A 58 8.75 -12.42 4.62
N THR A 59 8.62 -11.21 5.14
CA THR A 59 9.67 -10.54 5.93
C THR A 59 10.00 -11.33 7.19
N ASP A 60 8.98 -11.76 7.92
CA ASP A 60 9.11 -12.55 9.14
C ASP A 60 9.69 -13.94 8.84
N GLY A 61 9.21 -14.60 7.78
CA GLY A 61 9.75 -15.87 7.32
C GLY A 61 11.24 -15.80 7.02
N ILE A 62 11.67 -14.78 6.26
CA ILE A 62 13.09 -14.53 5.97
C ILE A 62 13.89 -14.28 7.25
N GLY A 63 13.36 -13.50 8.19
CA GLY A 63 13.98 -13.27 9.50
C GLY A 63 14.17 -14.57 10.28
N ASN A 64 13.12 -15.38 10.39
CA ASN A 64 13.14 -16.66 11.09
C ASN A 64 14.10 -17.67 10.45
N TYR A 65 14.18 -17.72 9.12
CA TYR A 65 15.16 -18.57 8.43
C TYR A 65 16.59 -18.14 8.73
N ARG A 66 16.89 -16.84 8.66
CA ARG A 66 18.23 -16.30 8.99
C ARG A 66 18.65 -16.59 10.43
N GLU A 67 17.69 -16.64 11.35
CA GLU A 67 17.92 -16.95 12.77
C GLU A 67 17.87 -18.46 13.09
N GLY A 68 17.66 -19.32 12.09
CA GLY A 68 17.57 -20.78 12.28
C GLY A 68 16.31 -21.23 13.02
N ARG A 69 15.28 -20.38 13.12
CA ARG A 69 13.98 -20.69 13.72
C ARG A 69 13.01 -21.38 12.75
N LEU A 70 13.32 -21.35 11.45
CA LEU A 70 12.53 -21.94 10.37
C LEU A 70 13.49 -22.62 9.38
N ALA A 71 13.19 -23.83 8.92
CA ALA A 71 13.99 -24.50 7.90
C ALA A 71 13.47 -24.22 6.48
N ALA A 72 14.35 -24.27 5.47
CA ALA A 72 13.97 -24.02 4.08
C ALA A 72 12.80 -24.90 3.56
N PRO A 73 12.70 -26.19 3.93
CA PRO A 73 11.56 -27.02 3.55
C PRO A 73 10.21 -26.57 4.13
N ASP A 74 10.21 -25.81 5.23
CA ASP A 74 8.99 -25.36 5.91
C ASP A 74 8.31 -24.16 5.22
N PHE A 75 8.91 -23.64 4.14
CA PHE A 75 8.31 -22.60 3.30
C PHE A 75 7.38 -23.14 2.19
N ALA A 76 7.40 -24.46 1.94
CA ALA A 76 6.70 -25.10 0.83
C ALA A 76 5.21 -25.37 1.10
#